data_AF-A0A419YM99-F1
#
_entry.id   AF-A0A419YM99-F1
#
_cell.length_a   1.000
_cell.length_b   1.000
_cell.length_c   1.000
_cell.angle_alpha   90.00
_cell.angle_beta   90.00
_cell.angle_gamma   90.00
#
_symmetry.space_group_name_H-M   'P 1'
#
loop_
_entity.id
_entity.type
_entity.pdbx_description
1 polymer ?
#
loop_
_entity_poly.entity_id
_entity_poly.type
_entity_poly.pdbx_seq_one_letter_code
_entity_poly.pdbx_strand_id
1 'polypeptide(L)'
;MDGDRKRQGDSSGQRIQGELRELRQLRELRAREQQRRRREERPSPGGPRSRLDQPRTARPGLIRLPAWDPEAFGKLSERIARFLGTGRFIVWMTVVIIAWVVWNTLLPASVHFDDYPFIFLTLMLSLQASYAAPLILLAQNRQDDRDRVNMEQDRARSDRNIADTEYLTREVAALRQGLGEVATRAFIASELGSIRSELQSLLKEIEDRRESADTL
;
A
#
# COMPACT_ATOMS: atom_id res chain seq x y z
N MET A 1 20.50 -88.66 -2.94
CA MET A 1 21.01 -87.32 -2.58
C MET A 1 19.87 -86.30 -2.65
N ASP A 2 18.89 -86.35 -1.73
CA ASP A 2 17.73 -85.44 -1.78
C ASP A 2 17.16 -85.14 -0.38
N GLY A 3 18.05 -84.96 0.60
CA GLY A 3 17.67 -84.73 2.02
C GLY A 3 17.87 -83.30 2.50
N ASP A 4 18.64 -82.47 1.79
CA ASP A 4 19.11 -81.18 2.34
C ASP A 4 18.36 -79.94 1.81
N ARG A 5 17.57 -80.09 0.74
CA ARG A 5 16.86 -78.97 0.12
C ARG A 5 15.58 -78.53 0.85
N LYS A 6 15.05 -79.33 1.78
CA LYS A 6 13.76 -79.05 2.44
C LYS A 6 13.82 -78.24 3.74
N ARG A 7 15.01 -78.06 4.35
CA ARG A 7 15.15 -77.24 5.58
C ARG A 7 15.38 -75.75 5.31
N GLN A 8 15.80 -75.36 4.11
CA GLN A 8 16.15 -73.96 3.79
C GLN A 8 14.94 -73.08 3.41
N GLY A 9 13.80 -73.70 3.05
CA GLY A 9 12.57 -72.99 2.66
C GLY A 9 11.75 -72.43 3.83
N ASP A 10 11.77 -73.09 4.99
CA ASP A 10 10.92 -72.71 6.14
C ASP A 10 11.48 -71.52 6.93
N SER A 11 12.82 -71.42 7.04
CA SER A 11 13.46 -70.27 7.70
C SER A 11 13.31 -68.96 6.92
N SER A 12 13.17 -69.03 5.60
CA SER A 12 12.96 -67.85 4.75
C SER A 12 11.53 -67.31 4.90
N GLY A 13 10.54 -68.19 4.98
CA GLY A 13 9.14 -67.81 5.22
C GLY A 13 8.92 -67.16 6.60
N GLN A 14 9.62 -67.65 7.64
CA GLN A 14 9.54 -67.09 8.99
C GLN A 14 10.20 -65.70 9.08
N ARG A 15 11.32 -65.48 8.38
CA ARG A 15 11.96 -64.15 8.29
C ARG A 15 11.09 -63.13 7.56
N ILE A 16 10.47 -63.53 6.44
CA ILE A 16 9.58 -62.66 5.68
C ILE A 16 8.31 -62.32 6.49
N GLN A 17 7.79 -63.25 7.29
CA GLN A 17 6.68 -62.94 8.20
C GLN A 17 7.07 -61.97 9.32
N GLY A 18 8.30 -62.04 9.82
CA GLY A 18 8.84 -61.08 10.79
C GLY A 18 8.92 -59.67 10.19
N GLU A 19 9.53 -59.52 9.03
CA GLU A 19 9.66 -58.23 8.34
C GLU A 19 8.30 -57.63 7.94
N LEU A 20 7.33 -58.45 7.53
CA LEU A 20 5.99 -57.95 7.19
C LEU A 20 5.25 -57.38 8.40
N ARG A 21 5.55 -57.85 9.62
CA ARG A 21 5.00 -57.28 10.87
C ARG A 21 5.68 -55.96 11.20
N GLU A 22 7.00 -55.89 11.06
CA GLU A 22 7.77 -54.65 11.27
C GLU A 22 7.40 -53.56 10.26
N LEU A 23 7.22 -53.91 8.99
CA LEU A 23 6.82 -52.98 7.94
C LEU A 23 5.40 -52.43 8.14
N ARG A 24 4.48 -53.23 8.71
CA ARG A 24 3.16 -52.72 9.12
C ARG A 24 3.28 -51.76 10.29
N GLN A 25 4.08 -52.09 11.31
CA GLN A 25 4.31 -51.21 12.46
C GLN A 25 4.97 -49.88 12.06
N LEU A 26 5.95 -49.92 11.16
CA LEU A 26 6.62 -48.74 10.62
C LEU A 26 5.68 -47.85 9.78
N ARG A 27 4.76 -48.47 9.02
CA ARG A 27 3.73 -47.73 8.28
C ARG A 27 2.73 -47.06 9.23
N GLU A 28 2.34 -47.72 10.30
CA GLU A 28 1.45 -47.14 11.32
C GLU A 28 2.12 -45.99 12.08
N LEU A 29 3.41 -46.13 12.42
CA LEU A 29 4.18 -45.07 13.06
C LEU A 29 4.36 -43.86 12.13
N ARG A 30 4.72 -44.08 10.85
CA ARG A 30 4.81 -42.99 9.87
C ARG A 30 3.46 -42.33 9.61
N ALA A 31 2.36 -43.08 9.59
CA ALA A 31 1.02 -42.50 9.45
C ALA A 31 0.65 -41.61 10.64
N ARG A 32 1.03 -42.02 11.86
CA ARG A 32 0.86 -41.21 13.08
C ARG A 32 1.75 -39.97 13.12
N GLU A 33 3.00 -40.09 12.67
CA GLU A 33 3.91 -38.94 12.54
C GLU A 33 3.43 -37.95 11.47
N GLN A 34 2.96 -38.43 10.32
CA GLN A 34 2.37 -37.58 9.30
C GLN A 34 1.10 -36.89 9.81
N GLN A 35 0.28 -37.56 10.61
CA GLN A 35 -0.87 -36.92 11.26
C GLN A 35 -0.45 -35.87 12.30
N ARG A 36 0.61 -36.12 13.08
CA ARG A 36 1.17 -35.12 14.01
C ARG A 36 1.72 -33.91 13.27
N ARG A 37 2.53 -34.10 12.23
CA ARG A 37 3.03 -33.02 11.38
C ARG A 37 1.90 -32.23 10.72
N ARG A 38 0.89 -32.91 10.17
CA ARG A 38 -0.32 -32.24 9.64
C ARG A 38 -1.12 -31.49 10.70
N ARG A 39 -1.07 -31.91 11.97
CA ARG A 39 -1.74 -31.22 13.08
C ARG A 39 -0.94 -30.01 13.57
N GLU A 40 0.39 -30.05 13.45
CA GLU A 40 1.30 -28.91 13.71
C GLU A 40 1.29 -27.89 12.56
N GLU A 41 1.19 -28.34 11.31
CA GLU A 41 1.09 -27.48 10.11
C GLU A 41 -0.31 -26.90 9.90
N ARG A 42 -1.35 -27.46 10.56
CA ARG A 42 -2.64 -26.77 10.63
C ARG A 42 -2.46 -25.56 11.53
N PRO A 43 -2.61 -24.32 11.02
CA PRO A 43 -2.57 -23.15 11.87
C PRO A 43 -3.64 -23.37 12.93
N SER A 44 -3.24 -23.33 14.21
CA SER A 44 -4.21 -23.27 15.31
C SER A 44 -5.25 -22.22 14.92
N PRO A 45 -6.57 -22.48 15.07
CA PRO A 45 -7.53 -21.40 15.13
C PRO A 45 -7.18 -20.68 16.44
N GLY A 46 -6.21 -19.78 16.35
CA GLY A 46 -5.87 -18.88 17.43
C GLY A 46 -7.17 -18.16 17.74
N GLY A 47 -7.78 -18.53 18.87
CA GLY A 47 -8.75 -17.67 19.52
C GLY A 47 -8.17 -16.26 19.52
N PRO A 48 -8.98 -15.24 19.21
CA PRO A 48 -8.52 -13.95 18.74
C PRO A 48 -7.42 -13.46 19.65
N ARG A 49 -6.16 -13.59 19.19
CA ARG A 49 -5.03 -12.94 19.83
C ARG A 49 -5.33 -11.49 19.63
N SER A 50 -5.90 -10.87 20.66
CA SER A 50 -6.17 -9.45 20.74
C SER A 50 -4.85 -8.76 20.45
N ARG A 51 -4.66 -8.36 19.18
CA ARG A 51 -3.52 -7.58 18.76
C ARG A 51 -3.60 -6.30 19.58
N LEU A 52 -2.60 -6.08 20.44
CA LEU A 52 -2.44 -4.84 21.22
C LEU A 52 -2.26 -3.59 20.33
N ASP A 53 -2.16 -3.79 19.01
CA ASP A 53 -1.97 -2.76 17.99
C ASP A 53 -3.25 -2.17 17.40
N GLN A 54 -4.44 -2.65 17.81
CA GLN A 54 -5.67 -1.95 17.44
C GLN A 54 -5.98 -0.89 18.50
N PRO A 55 -5.97 0.41 18.15
CA PRO A 55 -6.43 1.43 19.08
C PRO A 55 -7.88 1.10 19.42
N ARG A 56 -8.11 0.79 20.70
CA ARG A 56 -9.39 0.43 21.28
C ARG A 56 -10.32 1.64 21.24
N THR A 57 -10.88 1.92 20.07
CA THR A 57 -11.90 2.95 19.87
C THR A 57 -13.25 2.37 20.30
N ALA A 58 -14.01 3.21 21.01
CA ALA A 58 -15.30 2.93 21.62
C ALA A 58 -15.28 1.98 22.84
N ARG A 59 -15.08 2.57 24.03
CA ARG A 59 -15.66 2.03 25.26
C ARG A 59 -17.19 1.98 25.05
N PRO A 60 -17.88 0.85 25.20
CA PRO A 60 -19.33 0.85 25.31
C PRO A 60 -19.66 1.39 26.70
N GLY A 61 -19.75 2.72 26.80
CA GLY A 61 -20.19 3.41 28.01
C GLY A 61 -21.65 3.06 28.29
N LEU A 62 -21.96 2.84 29.57
CA LEU A 62 -23.27 2.53 30.13
C LEU A 62 -24.37 3.59 29.83
N ILE A 63 -24.03 4.66 29.11
CA ILE A 63 -24.88 5.79 28.78
C ILE A 63 -24.91 5.88 27.24
N ARG A 64 -26.05 5.48 26.64
CA ARG A 64 -26.31 5.79 25.23
C ARG A 64 -26.58 7.29 25.11
N LEU A 65 -25.53 8.09 24.93
CA LEU A 65 -25.71 9.41 24.36
C LEU A 65 -26.32 9.24 22.95
N PRO A 66 -27.26 10.10 22.53
CA PRO A 66 -27.76 10.07 21.17
C PRO A 66 -26.56 10.13 20.22
N ALA A 67 -26.44 9.13 19.35
CA ALA A 67 -25.39 9.07 18.34
C ALA A 67 -25.61 10.26 17.40
N TRP A 68 -24.89 11.34 17.65
CA TRP A 68 -24.88 12.50 16.78
C TRP A 68 -24.38 12.04 15.42
N ASP A 69 -25.22 12.15 14.39
CA ASP A 69 -24.93 11.63 13.06
C ASP A 69 -23.69 12.36 12.46
N PRO A 70 -22.53 11.69 12.39
CA PRO A 70 -21.30 12.31 11.91
C PRO A 70 -21.39 12.66 10.42
N GLU A 71 -22.33 12.11 9.66
CA GLU A 71 -22.51 12.42 8.23
C GLU A 71 -23.23 13.76 8.04
N ALA A 72 -24.25 14.04 8.85
CA ALA A 72 -24.96 15.32 8.82
C ALA A 72 -24.03 16.49 9.19
N PHE A 73 -23.19 16.32 10.20
CA PHE A 73 -22.18 17.29 10.59
C PHE A 73 -21.10 17.46 9.52
N GLY A 74 -20.67 16.37 8.87
CA GLY A 74 -19.68 16.45 7.77
C GLY A 74 -20.15 17.33 6.61
N LYS A 75 -21.41 17.16 6.19
CA LYS A 75 -22.04 17.97 5.14
C LYS A 75 -22.22 19.43 5.56
N LEU A 76 -22.59 19.68 6.81
CA LEU A 76 -22.71 21.04 7.36
C LEU A 76 -21.35 21.74 7.40
N SER A 77 -20.32 21.08 7.91
CA SER A 77 -18.96 21.62 7.98
C SER A 77 -18.38 21.91 6.60
N GLU A 78 -18.61 21.07 5.60
CA GLU A 78 -18.17 21.32 4.23
C GLU A 78 -18.88 22.52 3.58
N ARG A 79 -20.16 22.74 3.92
CA ARG A 79 -20.91 23.91 3.49
C ARG A 79 -20.41 25.18 4.18
N ILE A 80 -20.15 25.12 5.48
CA ILE A 80 -19.58 26.22 6.27
C ILE A 80 -18.17 26.56 5.79
N ALA A 81 -17.32 25.58 5.52
CA ALA A 81 -15.95 25.78 5.03
C ALA A 81 -15.93 26.50 3.68
N ARG A 82 -16.78 26.08 2.72
CA ARG A 82 -16.94 26.79 1.44
C ARG A 82 -17.52 28.20 1.61
N PHE A 83 -18.37 28.40 2.60
CA PHE A 83 -19.00 29.69 2.88
C PHE A 83 -18.04 30.68 3.54
N LEU A 84 -17.27 30.26 4.56
CA LEU A 84 -16.26 31.08 5.26
C LEU A 84 -15.03 31.35 4.39
N GLY A 85 -14.61 30.40 3.54
CA GLY A 85 -13.46 30.57 2.66
C GLY A 85 -13.69 31.52 1.49
N THR A 86 -14.94 31.92 1.23
CA THR A 86 -15.27 32.85 0.15
C THR A 86 -15.47 34.27 0.69
N GLY A 87 -14.82 35.28 0.08
CA GLY A 87 -14.95 36.70 0.50
C GLY A 87 -16.38 37.27 0.51
N ARG A 88 -17.35 36.51 -0.03
CA ARG A 88 -18.79 36.80 0.01
C ARG A 88 -19.36 36.89 1.44
N PHE A 89 -18.83 36.13 2.40
CA PHE A 89 -19.29 36.20 3.79
C PHE A 89 -19.03 37.58 4.40
N ILE A 90 -17.81 38.11 4.19
CA ILE A 90 -17.42 39.43 4.70
C ILE A 90 -18.32 40.51 4.10
N VAL A 91 -18.56 40.47 2.78
CA VAL A 91 -19.45 41.42 2.11
C VAL A 91 -20.85 41.39 2.72
N TRP A 92 -21.43 40.20 2.93
CA TRP A 92 -22.77 40.07 3.50
C TRP A 92 -22.83 40.58 4.94
N MET A 93 -21.83 40.26 5.77
CA MET A 93 -21.73 40.75 7.15
C MET A 93 -21.62 42.27 7.21
N THR A 94 -20.81 42.89 6.33
CA THR A 94 -20.69 44.35 6.24
C THR A 94 -22.01 44.99 5.85
N VAL A 95 -22.74 44.42 4.89
CA VAL A 95 -24.07 44.92 4.48
C VAL A 95 -25.07 44.88 5.64
N VAL A 96 -25.09 43.82 6.44
CA VAL A 96 -25.97 43.72 7.62
C VAL A 96 -25.65 44.79 8.65
N ILE A 97 -24.37 44.99 8.96
CA ILE A 97 -23.94 46.01 9.93
C ILE A 97 -24.34 47.40 9.42
N ILE A 98 -24.07 47.71 8.15
CA ILE A 98 -24.47 48.98 7.54
C ILE A 98 -25.99 49.15 7.58
N ALA A 99 -26.76 48.13 7.21
CA ALA A 99 -28.22 48.19 7.23
C ALA A 99 -28.75 48.44 8.66
N TRP A 100 -28.15 47.82 9.68
CA TRP A 100 -28.51 48.05 11.08
C TRP A 100 -28.22 49.47 11.55
N VAL A 101 -27.04 49.99 11.21
CA VAL A 101 -26.63 51.36 11.54
C VAL A 101 -27.55 52.35 10.83
N VAL A 102 -27.81 52.14 9.53
CA VAL A 102 -28.71 52.98 8.72
C VAL A 102 -30.13 52.98 9.28
N TRP A 103 -30.65 51.81 9.66
CA TRP A 103 -31.97 51.70 10.28
C TRP A 103 -32.06 52.48 11.59
N ASN A 104 -31.05 52.38 12.47
CA ASN A 104 -31.06 53.07 13.76
C ASN A 104 -30.66 54.56 13.68
N THR A 105 -30.12 55.04 12.56
CA THR A 105 -29.69 56.44 12.39
C THR A 105 -30.64 57.29 11.54
N LEU A 106 -31.31 56.70 10.55
CA LEU A 106 -32.20 57.44 9.63
C LEU A 106 -33.68 57.42 10.04
N LEU A 107 -34.10 56.50 10.90
CA LEU A 107 -35.48 56.47 11.38
C LEU A 107 -35.71 57.53 12.48
N PRO A 108 -36.96 57.96 12.75
CA PRO A 108 -37.26 58.86 13.85
C PRO A 108 -36.93 58.24 15.21
N ALA A 109 -36.56 59.07 16.19
CA ALA A 109 -36.19 58.65 17.55
C ALA A 109 -37.26 57.82 18.30
N SER A 110 -38.51 57.86 17.84
CA SER A 110 -39.60 57.03 18.38
C SER A 110 -39.54 55.56 17.95
N VAL A 111 -38.71 55.20 16.98
CA VAL A 111 -38.57 53.83 16.42
C VAL A 111 -37.13 53.32 16.47
N HIS A 112 -36.21 54.06 17.09
CA HIS A 112 -34.85 53.60 17.34
C HIS A 112 -34.91 52.35 18.22
N PHE A 113 -34.36 51.25 17.70
CA PHE A 113 -34.27 50.00 18.44
C PHE A 113 -32.96 49.93 19.25
N ASP A 114 -31.90 50.57 18.75
CA ASP A 114 -30.55 50.55 19.31
C ASP A 114 -29.86 51.92 19.10
N ASP A 115 -30.05 52.84 20.06
CA ASP A 115 -29.42 54.17 20.07
C ASP A 115 -27.89 54.07 20.25
N TYR A 116 -27.17 55.11 19.82
CA TYR A 116 -25.72 55.23 20.05
C TYR A 116 -25.42 55.05 21.56
N PRO A 117 -24.61 54.05 21.97
CA PRO A 117 -23.49 53.42 21.25
C PRO A 117 -23.73 52.02 20.62
N PHE A 118 -24.96 51.68 20.22
CA PHE A 118 -25.33 50.39 19.60
C PHE A 118 -25.02 49.17 20.50
N ILE A 119 -25.60 49.16 21.69
CA ILE A 119 -25.34 48.11 22.68
C ILE A 119 -25.85 46.74 22.21
N PHE A 120 -26.99 46.70 21.52
CA PHE A 120 -27.55 45.43 21.04
C PHE A 120 -26.71 44.83 19.92
N LEU A 121 -26.26 45.66 18.96
CA LEU A 121 -25.32 45.21 17.93
C LEU A 121 -24.06 44.62 18.55
N THR A 122 -23.50 45.30 19.55
CA THR A 122 -22.29 44.86 20.25
C THR A 122 -22.50 43.55 21.02
N LEU A 123 -23.62 43.42 21.74
CA LEU A 123 -23.99 42.18 22.43
C LEU A 123 -24.17 41.02 21.45
N MET A 124 -24.82 41.26 20.31
CA MET A 124 -25.01 40.23 19.29
C MET A 124 -23.67 39.80 18.65
N LEU A 125 -22.78 40.75 18.33
CA LEU A 125 -21.45 40.45 17.78
C LEU A 125 -20.56 39.71 18.79
N SER A 126 -20.61 40.07 20.07
CA SER A 126 -19.85 39.35 21.11
C SER A 126 -20.35 37.92 21.31
N LEU A 127 -21.67 37.72 21.33
CA LEU A 127 -22.27 36.39 21.32
C LEU A 127 -21.88 35.61 20.07
N GLN A 128 -21.87 36.26 18.91
CA GLN A 128 -21.47 35.65 17.64
C GLN A 128 -20.06 35.07 17.71
N ALA A 129 -19.10 35.86 18.17
CA ALA A 129 -17.72 35.41 18.35
C ALA A 129 -17.62 34.24 19.34
N SER A 130 -18.39 34.28 20.43
CA SER A 130 -18.36 33.25 21.47
C SER A 130 -18.86 31.89 20.98
N TYR A 131 -19.94 31.84 20.18
CA TYR A 131 -20.45 30.57 19.65
C TYR A 131 -19.66 30.08 18.42
N ALA A 132 -18.96 30.99 17.72
CA ALA A 132 -18.13 30.62 16.58
C ALA A 132 -16.94 29.74 17.00
N ALA A 133 -16.28 30.06 18.12
CA ALA A 133 -15.13 29.32 18.62
C ALA A 133 -15.37 27.79 18.78
N PRO A 134 -16.41 27.32 19.49
CA PRO A 134 -16.68 25.88 19.61
C PRO A 134 -17.06 25.23 18.28
N LEU A 135 -17.80 25.92 17.39
CA LEU A 135 -18.10 25.39 16.06
C LEU A 135 -16.85 25.22 15.20
N ILE A 136 -15.92 26.18 15.27
CA ILE A 136 -14.64 26.13 14.57
C ILE A 136 -13.79 24.98 15.13
N LEU A 137 -13.72 24.82 16.45
CA LEU A 137 -12.97 23.72 17.09
C LEU A 137 -13.49 22.34 16.67
N LEU A 138 -14.82 22.17 16.57
CA LEU A 138 -15.40 20.91 16.08
C LEU A 138 -15.12 20.68 14.59
N ALA A 139 -15.09 21.74 13.78
CA ALA A 139 -14.72 21.64 12.37
C ALA A 139 -13.23 21.29 12.19
N GLN A 140 -12.35 21.88 13.01
CA GLN A 140 -10.90 21.64 13.00
C GLN A 140 -10.54 20.21 13.40
N ASN A 141 -11.12 19.67 14.49
CA ASN A 141 -10.86 18.28 14.91
C ASN A 141 -11.09 17.26 13.78
N ARG A 142 -12.09 17.51 12.92
CA ARG A 142 -12.38 16.64 11.77
C ARG A 142 -11.49 16.88 10.55
N GLN A 143 -10.94 18.09 10.39
CA GLN A 143 -9.91 18.34 9.39
C GLN A 143 -8.62 17.62 9.81
N ASP A 144 -8.22 17.76 11.09
CA ASP A 144 -7.05 17.10 11.65
C ASP A 144 -7.13 15.57 11.53
N ASP A 145 -8.30 14.96 11.77
CA ASP A 145 -8.51 13.52 11.58
C ASP A 145 -8.33 13.09 10.12
N ARG A 146 -8.84 13.86 9.15
CA ARG A 146 -8.63 13.57 7.71
C ARG A 146 -7.19 13.77 7.31
N ASP A 147 -6.57 14.84 7.77
CA ASP A 147 -5.18 15.18 7.47
C ASP A 147 -4.25 14.12 8.03
N ARG A 148 -4.54 13.58 9.21
CA ARG A 148 -3.82 12.43 9.76
C ARG A 148 -3.91 11.19 8.85
N VAL A 149 -5.10 10.83 8.39
CA VAL A 149 -5.28 9.67 7.48
C VAL A 149 -4.55 9.90 6.16
N ASN A 150 -4.63 11.11 5.61
CA ASN A 150 -3.91 11.48 4.40
C ASN A 150 -2.38 11.38 4.59
N MET A 151 -1.85 11.85 5.73
CA MET A 151 -0.43 11.73 6.06
C MET A 151 0.02 10.28 6.23
N GLU A 152 -0.81 9.42 6.84
CA GLU A 152 -0.51 7.99 6.97
C GLU A 152 -0.49 7.29 5.59
N GLN A 153 -1.42 7.62 4.71
CA GLN A 153 -1.43 7.11 3.33
C GLN A 153 -0.24 7.60 2.52
N ASP A 154 0.14 8.87 2.67
CA ASP A 154 1.26 9.46 1.95
C ASP A 154 2.59 8.82 2.38
N ARG A 155 2.79 8.60 3.69
CA ARG A 155 3.93 7.81 4.19
C ARG A 155 3.98 6.41 3.57
N ALA A 156 2.86 5.69 3.59
CA ALA A 156 2.80 4.34 3.01
C ALA A 156 3.04 4.31 1.49
N ARG A 157 2.70 5.39 0.77
CA ARG A 157 3.04 5.55 -0.65
C ARG A 157 4.51 5.86 -0.83
N SER A 158 5.07 6.74 -0.01
CA SER A 158 6.50 7.08 -0.03
C SER A 158 7.37 5.84 0.20
N ASP A 159 7.03 5.01 1.18
CA ASP A 159 7.76 3.76 1.45
C ASP A 159 7.75 2.80 0.25
N ARG A 160 6.60 2.69 -0.44
CA ARG A 160 6.48 1.90 -1.68
C ARG A 160 7.30 2.50 -2.81
N ASN A 161 7.26 3.81 -3.00
CA ASN A 161 8.03 4.50 -4.04
C ASN A 161 9.54 4.31 -3.83
N ILE A 162 10.02 4.32 -2.58
CA ILE A 162 11.41 4.03 -2.25
C ILE A 162 11.74 2.58 -2.64
N ALA A 163 10.90 1.62 -2.26
CA ALA A 163 11.08 0.21 -2.62
C ALA A 163 11.09 -0.04 -4.14
N ASP A 164 10.17 0.59 -4.88
CA ASP A 164 10.11 0.50 -6.34
C ASP A 164 11.34 1.12 -6.98
N THR A 165 11.82 2.25 -6.45
CA THR A 165 13.06 2.90 -6.92
C THR A 165 14.27 2.01 -6.67
N GLU A 166 14.37 1.37 -5.50
CA GLU A 166 15.42 0.40 -5.22
C GLU A 166 15.36 -0.81 -6.15
N TYR A 167 14.16 -1.34 -6.39
CA TYR A 167 13.95 -2.47 -7.29
C TYR A 167 14.38 -2.13 -8.71
N LEU A 168 13.89 -1.01 -9.26
CA LEU A 168 14.27 -0.52 -10.58
C LEU A 168 15.77 -0.24 -10.67
N THR A 169 16.39 0.30 -9.63
CA THR A 169 17.84 0.53 -9.61
C THR A 169 18.62 -0.78 -9.68
N ARG A 170 18.18 -1.82 -8.96
CA ARG A 170 18.78 -3.16 -9.02
C ARG A 170 18.57 -3.82 -10.38
N GLU A 171 17.37 -3.73 -10.93
CA GLU A 171 17.06 -4.24 -12.28
C GLU A 171 17.89 -3.53 -13.36
N VAL A 172 18.03 -2.20 -13.28
CA VAL A 172 18.88 -1.43 -14.20
C VAL A 172 20.35 -1.82 -14.05
N ALA A 173 20.83 -2.06 -12.82
CA ALA A 173 22.20 -2.55 -12.61
C ALA A 173 22.42 -3.95 -13.20
N ALA A 174 21.46 -4.86 -13.01
CA ALA A 174 21.49 -6.20 -13.60
C ALA A 174 21.41 -6.17 -15.13
N LEU A 175 20.52 -5.36 -15.70
CA LEU A 175 20.39 -5.12 -17.13
C LEU A 175 21.69 -4.54 -17.70
N ARG A 176 22.30 -3.56 -17.03
CA ARG A 176 23.60 -2.98 -17.42
C ARG A 176 24.69 -4.03 -17.44
N GLN A 177 24.73 -4.93 -16.46
CA GLN A 177 25.73 -5.99 -16.42
C GLN A 177 25.53 -7.00 -17.55
N GLY A 178 24.29 -7.45 -17.77
CA GLY A 178 23.95 -8.35 -18.89
C GLY A 178 24.19 -7.73 -20.28
N LEU A 179 23.89 -6.45 -20.46
CA LEU A 179 24.22 -5.72 -21.70
C LEU A 179 25.72 -5.46 -21.84
N GLY A 180 26.45 -5.26 -20.75
CA GLY A 180 27.91 -5.09 -20.77
C GLY A 180 28.66 -6.32 -21.29
N GLU A 181 28.12 -7.51 -21.03
CA GLU A 181 28.63 -8.78 -21.53
C GLU A 181 28.31 -9.01 -23.02
N VAL A 182 27.14 -8.56 -23.51
CA VAL A 182 26.71 -8.79 -24.90
C VAL A 182 27.18 -7.68 -25.86
N ALA A 183 27.46 -6.48 -25.37
CA ALA A 183 27.89 -5.33 -26.16
C ALA A 183 29.34 -4.92 -25.89
N THR A 184 30.24 -5.86 -25.58
CA THR A 184 31.64 -5.49 -25.41
C THR A 184 32.25 -5.16 -26.78
N ARG A 185 32.93 -4.01 -26.89
CA ARG A 185 33.73 -3.60 -28.06
C ARG A 185 34.62 -4.72 -28.60
N ALA A 186 35.07 -5.64 -27.73
CA ALA A 186 35.85 -6.82 -28.08
C ALA A 186 35.07 -7.83 -28.93
N PHE A 187 33.80 -8.11 -28.63
CA PHE A 187 32.94 -9.00 -29.41
C PHE A 187 32.61 -8.38 -30.77
N ILE A 188 32.25 -7.09 -30.79
CA ILE A 188 32.01 -6.37 -32.04
C ILE A 188 33.30 -6.29 -32.88
N ALA A 189 34.46 -6.05 -32.25
CA ALA A 189 35.74 -6.02 -32.94
C ALA A 189 36.19 -7.42 -33.42
N SER A 190 35.89 -8.48 -32.68
CA SER A 190 36.17 -9.85 -33.11
C SER A 190 35.29 -10.24 -34.29
N GLU A 191 34.01 -9.89 -34.30
CA GLU A 191 33.14 -10.19 -35.44
C GLU A 191 33.44 -9.34 -36.66
N LEU A 192 33.75 -8.05 -36.49
CA LEU A 192 34.27 -7.23 -37.59
C LEU A 192 35.60 -7.78 -38.12
N GLY A 193 36.46 -8.31 -37.25
CA GLY A 193 37.72 -8.97 -37.62
C GLY A 193 37.50 -10.28 -38.38
N SER A 194 36.58 -11.11 -37.90
CA SER A 194 36.16 -12.38 -38.52
C SER A 194 35.65 -12.13 -39.94
N ILE A 195 34.66 -11.23 -40.09
CA ILE A 195 34.09 -10.84 -41.39
C ILE A 195 35.17 -10.29 -42.34
N ARG A 196 36.09 -9.46 -41.83
CA ARG A 196 37.21 -8.95 -42.63
C ARG A 196 38.11 -10.07 -43.14
N SER A 197 38.46 -11.02 -42.28
CA SER A 197 39.34 -12.13 -42.65
C SER A 197 38.70 -13.02 -43.72
N GLU A 198 37.40 -13.26 -43.60
CA GLU A 198 36.61 -14.06 -44.53
C GLU A 198 36.52 -13.38 -45.92
N LEU A 199 36.32 -12.05 -45.95
CA LEU A 199 36.39 -11.28 -47.20
C LEU A 199 37.78 -11.33 -47.84
N GLN A 200 38.86 -11.26 -47.05
CA GLN A 200 40.23 -11.34 -47.58
C GLN A 200 40.54 -12.73 -48.16
N SER A 201 40.07 -13.81 -47.53
CA SER A 201 40.24 -15.16 -48.07
C SER A 201 39.48 -15.35 -49.38
N LEU A 202 38.25 -14.83 -49.48
CA LEU A 202 37.47 -14.92 -50.71
C LEU A 202 38.10 -14.14 -51.86
N LEU A 203 38.62 -12.93 -51.58
CA LEU A 203 39.33 -12.14 -52.59
C LEU A 203 40.60 -12.85 -53.08
N LYS A 204 41.38 -13.44 -52.16
CA LYS A 204 42.58 -14.20 -52.53
C LYS A 204 42.26 -15.43 -53.37
N GLU A 205 41.20 -16.16 -53.03
CA GLU A 205 40.76 -17.32 -53.82
C GLU A 205 40.34 -16.92 -55.24
N ILE A 206 39.71 -15.76 -55.41
CA ILE A 206 39.35 -15.23 -56.73
C ILE A 206 40.60 -14.83 -57.53
N GLU A 207 41.59 -14.19 -56.89
CA GLU A 207 42.86 -13.83 -57.54
C GLU A 207 43.64 -15.08 -57.98
N ASP A 208 43.77 -16.08 -57.10
CA ASP A 208 44.45 -17.35 -57.41
C ASP A 208 43.74 -18.08 -58.58
N ARG A 209 42.40 -18.08 -58.61
CA ARG A 209 41.63 -18.61 -59.76
C ARG A 209 41.88 -17.84 -61.05
N ARG A 210 42.05 -16.53 -60.97
CA ARG A 210 42.33 -15.67 -62.12
C ARG A 210 43.74 -15.91 -62.66
N GLU A 211 44.73 -15.99 -61.78
CA GLU A 211 46.13 -16.30 -62.15
C GLU A 211 46.23 -17.69 -62.80
N SER A 212 45.49 -18.67 -62.28
CA SER A 212 45.38 -20.02 -62.86
C SER A 212 44.75 -20.04 -64.24
N ALA A 213 43.86 -19.09 -64.54
CA ALA A 213 43.21 -18.96 -65.85
C ALA A 213 44.10 -18.24 -66.88
N ASP A 214 44.97 -17.31 -66.43
CA ASP A 214 45.92 -16.59 -67.29
C ASP A 214 47.19 -17.40 -67.61
N THR A 215 47.45 -18.51 -66.90
CA THR A 215 48.62 -19.39 -67.12
C THR A 215 48.36 -20.61 -68.02
N LEU A 216 47.17 -20.71 -68.62
CA LEU A 216 46.77 -21.75 -69.58
C LEU A 216 46.57 -21.15 -70.99
#